data_AF-A0A1T0CRR9-F1
#
_entry.id   AF-A0A1T0CRR9-F1
#
_cell.length_a   1.000
_cell.length_b   1.000
_cell.length_c   1.000
_cell.angle_alpha   90.00
_cell.angle_beta   90.00
_cell.angle_gamma   90.00
#
_symmetry.space_group_name_H-M   'P 1'
#
loop_
_entity.id
_entity.type
_entity.pdbx_description
1 polymer ?
#
loop_
_entity_poly.entity_id
_entity_poly.type
_entity_poly.pdbx_seq_one_letter_code
_entity_poly.pdbx_strand_id
1 'polypeptide(L)'
;MITYTEVVKIIQLDPIPMADDEEWLFRIEILRHSQKGYFAQLWRQDSYDIKPTFAIKPDWIASETLFVQENYRLEMSHKPHYFVDVESCLSAILTELTKQFDLSE
;
A
#
# COMPACT_ATOMS: atom_id res chain seq x y z
N MET A 1 -28.82 1.78 -13.75
CA MET A 1 -27.43 1.56 -14.22
C MET A 1 -26.62 1.16 -12.99
N ILE A 2 -25.89 0.04 -13.03
CA ILE A 2 -25.12 -0.42 -11.87
C ILE A 2 -23.83 0.39 -11.79
N THR A 3 -23.59 1.05 -10.66
CA THR A 3 -22.31 1.70 -10.37
C THR A 3 -21.37 0.66 -9.80
N TYR A 4 -20.23 0.46 -10.44
CA TYR A 4 -19.17 -0.42 -9.97
C TYR A 4 -17.81 0.26 -10.05
N THR A 5 -16.89 -0.32 -9.27
CA THR A 5 -15.47 -0.02 -9.26
C THR A 5 -14.72 -1.32 -9.45
N GLU A 6 -13.71 -1.33 -10.31
CA GLU A 6 -12.87 -2.50 -10.58
C GLU A 6 -11.40 -2.13 -10.43
N VAL A 7 -10.57 -3.06 -9.94
CA VAL A 7 -9.12 -2.90 -9.95
C VAL A 7 -8.61 -3.21 -11.36
N VAL A 8 -7.97 -2.23 -12.00
CA VAL A 8 -7.45 -2.37 -13.37
C VAL A 8 -5.95 -2.55 -13.44
N LYS A 9 -5.23 -2.16 -12.38
CA LYS A 9 -3.77 -2.35 -12.28
C LYS A 9 -3.37 -2.48 -10.82
N ILE A 10 -2.43 -3.37 -10.56
CA ILE A 10 -1.76 -3.53 -9.27
C ILE A 10 -0.26 -3.37 -9.51
N ILE A 11 0.39 -2.56 -8.69
CA ILE A 11 1.83 -2.36 -8.71
C ILE A 11 2.35 -2.62 -7.30
N GLN A 12 3.28 -3.56 -7.18
CA GLN A 12 4.09 -3.72 -5.97
C GLN A 12 5.33 -2.84 -6.14
N LEU A 13 5.60 -1.98 -5.16
CA LEU A 13 6.82 -1.18 -5.14
C LEU A 13 7.95 -1.96 -4.48
N ASP A 14 9.18 -1.57 -4.82
CA ASP A 14 10.36 -1.99 -4.07
C ASP A 14 10.28 -1.46 -2.63
N PRO A 15 10.92 -2.15 -1.66
CA PRO A 15 10.94 -1.70 -0.27
C PRO A 15 11.52 -0.29 -0.16
N ILE A 16 10.83 0.58 0.58
CA ILE A 16 11.29 1.93 0.86
C ILE A 16 12.05 1.89 2.20
N PRO A 17 13.35 2.23 2.22
CA PRO A 17 14.12 2.24 3.46
C PRO A 17 13.61 3.35 4.39
N MET A 18 13.48 3.01 5.66
CA MET A 18 13.07 3.91 6.73
C MET A 18 14.19 4.03 7.78
N ALA A 19 13.94 4.81 8.83
CA ALA A 19 14.85 4.85 9.97
C ALA A 19 14.93 3.48 10.66
N ASP A 20 16.00 3.26 11.44
CA ASP A 20 16.20 2.08 12.29
C ASP A 20 16.20 0.72 11.55
N ASP A 21 16.75 0.69 10.33
CA ASP A 21 16.84 -0.51 9.46
C ASP A 21 15.48 -1.13 9.11
N GLU A 22 14.39 -0.36 9.25
CA GLU A 22 13.06 -0.78 8.80
C GLU A 22 12.88 -0.54 7.29
N GLU A 23 12.08 -1.39 6.65
CA GLU A 23 11.68 -1.22 5.26
C GLU A 23 10.16 -1.21 5.15
N TRP A 24 9.61 -0.24 4.42
CA TRP A 24 8.18 -0.16 4.17
C TRP A 24 7.84 -0.69 2.79
N LEU A 25 6.92 -1.66 2.76
CA LEU A 25 6.44 -2.29 1.54
C LEU A 25 5.10 -1.65 1.14
N PHE A 26 5.01 -1.20 -0.11
CA PHE A 26 3.81 -0.56 -0.62
C PHE A 26 3.25 -1.28 -1.85
N ARG A 27 1.92 -1.33 -1.90
CA ARG A 27 1.14 -1.78 -3.06
C ARG A 27 0.22 -0.65 -3.51
N ILE A 28 0.33 -0.27 -4.77
CA ILE A 28 -0.60 0.65 -5.44
C ILE A 28 -1.62 -0.18 -6.20
N GLU A 29 -2.90 0.09 -5.95
CA GLU A 29 -4.00 -0.37 -6.77
C GLU A 29 -4.59 0.80 -7.53
N ILE A 30 -4.74 0.67 -8.84
CA ILE A 30 -5.47 1.63 -9.66
C ILE A 30 -6.83 1.04 -9.95
N LEU A 31 -7.86 1.78 -9.57
CA LEU A 31 -9.25 1.39 -9.69
C LEU A 31 -9.94 2.28 -10.72
N ARG A 32 -10.78 1.66 -11.55
CA ARG A 32 -11.66 2.36 -12.49
C ARG A 32 -13.06 2.43 -11.91
N HIS A 33 -13.57 3.63 -11.75
CA HIS A 33 -14.97 3.89 -11.42
C HIS A 33 -15.77 4.06 -12.71
N SER A 34 -16.81 3.25 -12.88
CA SER A 34 -17.69 3.18 -14.06
C SER A 34 -18.18 4.52 -14.64
N GLN A 35 -18.24 5.59 -13.82
CA GLN A 35 -18.73 6.91 -14.23
C GLN A 35 -17.76 8.08 -14.01
N LYS A 36 -16.61 7.87 -13.35
CA LYS A 36 -15.77 8.98 -12.86
C LYS A 36 -14.33 8.97 -13.39
N GLY A 37 -13.85 7.84 -13.88
CA GLY A 37 -12.47 7.68 -14.33
C GLY A 37 -11.68 6.78 -13.37
N TYR A 38 -10.38 7.04 -13.23
CA TYR A 38 -9.44 6.20 -12.50
C TYR A 38 -9.01 6.87 -11.20
N PHE A 39 -8.80 6.11 -10.13
CA PHE A 39 -8.22 6.61 -8.89
C PHE A 39 -7.34 5.52 -8.28
N ALA A 40 -6.42 5.91 -7.41
CA ALA A 40 -5.53 4.96 -6.76
C ALA A 40 -5.91 4.74 -5.30
N GLN A 41 -5.63 3.53 -4.82
CA GLN A 41 -5.52 3.19 -3.41
C GLN A 41 -4.11 2.70 -3.14
N LEU A 42 -3.53 3.17 -2.05
CA LEU A 42 -2.22 2.76 -1.60
C LEU A 42 -2.40 1.90 -0.35
N TRP A 43 -1.65 0.80 -0.31
CA TRP A 43 -1.66 -0.13 0.80
C TRP A 43 -0.25 -0.26 1.33
N ARG A 44 -0.05 -0.01 2.62
CA ARG A 44 1.20 -0.38 3.29
C ARG A 44 1.06 -1.80 3.78
N GLN A 45 2.06 -2.62 3.51
CA GLN A 45 2.14 -3.97 4.04
C GLN A 45 3.06 -3.96 5.25
N ASP A 46 2.49 -4.28 6.40
CA ASP A 46 3.21 -4.44 7.66
C ASP A 46 3.36 -5.93 7.97
N SER A 47 4.48 -6.30 8.59
CA SER A 47 4.70 -7.66 9.11
C SER A 47 4.89 -7.64 10.61
N TYR A 48 4.17 -8.51 11.31
CA TYR A 48 4.24 -8.64 12.75
C TYR A 48 4.69 -10.05 13.12
N ASP A 49 5.78 -10.14 13.89
CA ASP A 49 6.19 -11.40 14.51
C ASP A 49 5.39 -11.62 15.79
N ILE A 50 4.40 -12.50 15.70
CA ILE A 50 3.55 -12.87 16.82
C ILE A 50 4.26 -13.97 17.61
N LYS A 51 4.51 -13.69 18.89
CA LYS A 51 5.09 -14.64 19.85
C LYS A 51 4.03 -15.06 20.86
N PRO A 52 3.95 -16.35 21.22
CA PRO A 52 3.00 -16.79 22.24
C PRO A 52 3.41 -16.24 23.61
N THR A 53 2.42 -15.94 24.44
CA THR A 53 2.62 -15.44 25.81
C THR A 53 2.83 -16.56 26.83
N PHE A 54 2.65 -17.81 26.43
CA PHE A 54 2.84 -18.99 27.27
C PHE A 54 4.22 -19.62 27.07
N ALA A 55 4.68 -20.37 28.08
CA ALA A 55 5.96 -21.07 28.02
C ALA A 55 5.96 -22.14 26.91
N ILE A 56 6.93 -22.04 26.01
CA ILE A 56 7.12 -22.97 24.90
C ILE A 56 8.12 -24.05 25.34
N LYS A 57 7.87 -25.31 25.00
CA LYS A 57 8.85 -26.39 25.25
C LYS A 57 10.09 -26.18 24.37
N PRO A 58 11.27 -26.69 24.78
CA PRO A 58 12.42 -26.77 23.89
C PRO A 58 12.02 -27.46 22.57
N ASP A 59 12.51 -26.93 21.45
CA ASP A 59 12.28 -27.41 20.08
C ASP A 59 10.88 -27.16 19.48
N TRP A 60 10.02 -26.38 20.14
CA TRP A 60 8.73 -25.98 19.59
C TRP A 60 8.82 -24.60 18.93
N ILE A 61 8.41 -24.50 17.68
CA ILE A 61 8.20 -23.22 16.98
C ILE A 61 6.71 -22.91 17.07
N ALA A 62 6.39 -21.86 17.81
CA ALA A 62 5.02 -21.36 17.96
C ALA A 62 4.90 -19.87 17.64
N SER A 63 5.96 -19.26 17.09
CA SER A 63 5.93 -17.92 16.53
C SER A 63 5.44 -17.95 15.09
N GLU A 64 4.68 -16.95 14.69
CA GLU A 64 4.16 -16.80 13.33
C GLU A 64 4.34 -15.35 12.88
N THR A 65 4.69 -15.15 11.61
CA THR A 65 4.73 -13.83 11.00
C THR A 65 3.40 -13.55 10.32
N LEU A 66 2.68 -12.54 10.80
CA LEU A 66 1.42 -12.10 10.20
C LEU A 66 1.70 -10.93 9.26
N PHE A 67 1.12 -10.97 8.06
CA PHE A 67 1.14 -9.86 7.11
C PHE A 67 -0.20 -9.12 7.14
N VAL A 68 -0.16 -7.80 7.35
CA VAL A 68 -1.34 -6.95 7.39
C VAL A 68 -1.23 -5.91 6.28
N GLN A 69 -2.27 -5.78 5.45
CA GLN A 69 -2.36 -4.73 4.45
C GLN A 69 -3.25 -3.61 4.98
N GLU A 70 -2.64 -2.49 5.35
CA GLU A 70 -3.33 -1.31 5.84
C GLU A 70 -3.51 -0.28 4.73
N ASN A 71 -4.70 0.31 4.65
CA ASN A 71 -4.96 1.38 3.69
C ASN A 71 -4.13 2.61 4.10
N TYR A 72 -3.14 2.96 3.27
CA TYR A 72 -2.28 4.09 3.50
C TYR A 72 -2.84 5.31 2.76
N ARG A 73 -3.00 6.42 3.49
CA ARG A 73 -3.57 7.65 2.95
C ARG A 73 -2.49 8.71 2.78
N LEU A 74 -2.28 9.12 1.53
CA LEU A 74 -1.50 10.33 1.21
C LEU A 74 -2.32 11.58 1.55
N GLU A 75 -1.65 12.70 1.84
CA GLU A 75 -2.29 14.01 2.13
C GLU A 75 -3.31 14.43 1.05
N MET A 76 -3.04 14.13 -0.22
CA MET A 76 -3.96 14.39 -1.35
C MET A 76 -5.27 13.57 -1.31
N SER A 77 -5.43 12.62 -0.38
CA SER A 77 -6.46 11.57 -0.42
C SER A 77 -7.70 11.77 0.45
N HIS A 78 -7.92 12.96 1.04
CA HIS A 78 -9.16 13.21 1.80
C HIS A 78 -10.44 12.93 0.98
N LYS A 79 -10.35 13.02 -0.36
CA LYS A 79 -11.35 12.49 -1.31
C LYS A 79 -10.65 11.77 -2.47
N PRO A 80 -11.26 10.75 -3.08
CA PRO A 80 -10.69 10.12 -4.27
C PRO A 80 -10.58 11.15 -5.40
N HIS A 81 -9.36 11.46 -5.82
CA HIS A 81 -9.10 12.24 -7.01
C HIS A 81 -9.19 11.31 -8.22
N TYR A 82 -10.00 11.71 -9.21
CA TYR A 82 -10.21 10.90 -10.41
C TYR A 82 -9.39 11.46 -11.57
N PHE A 83 -8.71 10.56 -12.26
CA PHE A 83 -7.88 10.80 -13.43
C PHE A 83 -8.56 10.26 -14.69
N VAL A 84 -8.15 10.78 -15.83
CA VAL A 84 -8.68 10.39 -17.14
C VAL A 84 -8.16 9.02 -17.58
N ASP A 85 -6.94 8.67 -17.17
CA ASP A 85 -6.26 7.44 -17.56
C ASP A 85 -5.39 6.87 -16.41
N VAL A 86 -4.90 5.66 -16.62
CA VAL A 86 -4.10 4.89 -15.65
C VAL A 86 -2.70 5.49 -15.45
N GLU A 87 -2.09 6.03 -16.50
CA GLU A 87 -0.70 6.53 -16.45
C GLU A 87 -0.62 7.84 -15.66
N SER A 88 -1.54 8.77 -15.94
CA SER A 88 -1.70 10.01 -15.19
C SER A 88 -1.96 9.74 -13.71
N CYS A 89 -2.82 8.74 -13.41
CA CYS A 89 -3.09 8.32 -12.04
C CYS A 89 -1.84 7.76 -11.35
N LEU A 90 -1.12 6.84 -12.00
CA LEU A 90 0.09 6.24 -11.45
C LEU A 90 1.18 7.28 -11.22
N SER A 91 1.42 8.14 -12.21
CA SER A 91 2.45 9.18 -12.16
C SER A 91 2.21 10.16 -11.01
N ALA A 92 0.96 10.58 -10.78
CA ALA A 92 0.62 11.46 -9.68
C ALA A 92 0.91 10.82 -8.31
N ILE A 93 0.56 9.54 -8.14
CA ILE A 93 0.77 8.81 -6.88
C ILE A 93 2.24 8.56 -6.61
N LEU A 94 3.00 8.13 -7.62
CA LEU A 94 4.44 7.95 -7.50
C LEU A 94 5.13 9.27 -7.16
N THR A 95 4.75 10.36 -7.83
CA THR A 95 5.29 11.70 -7.54
C THR A 95 5.04 12.10 -6.08
N GLU A 96 3.85 11.84 -5.56
CA GLU A 96 3.52 12.18 -4.18
C GLU A 96 4.25 11.30 -3.16
N LEU A 97 4.41 10.00 -3.46
CA LEU A 97 5.23 9.11 -2.65
C LEU A 97 6.70 9.54 -2.63
N THR A 98 7.25 9.92 -3.79
CA THR A 98 8.62 10.43 -3.89
C THR A 98 8.81 11.68 -3.03
N LYS A 99 7.83 12.59 -2.99
CA LYS A 99 7.90 13.77 -2.10
C LYS A 99 7.75 13.41 -0.63
N GLN A 100 6.83 12.50 -0.29
CA GLN A 100 6.53 12.12 1.09
C GLN A 100 7.75 11.48 1.77
N PHE A 101 8.51 10.69 1.02
CA PHE A 101 9.65 9.93 1.51
C PHE A 101 11.00 10.48 1.02
N ASP A 102 11.01 11.69 0.44
CA ASP A 102 12.21 12.33 -0.13
C ASP A 102 13.05 11.40 -1.02
N LEU A 103 12.39 10.57 -1.84
CA LEU A 103 13.03 9.56 -2.71
C LEU A 103 13.65 10.17 -3.98
N SER A 104 13.91 11.48 -3.99
CA SER A 104 14.69 12.11 -5.04
C SER A 104 16.16 11.76 -4.85
N GLU A 105 16.72 10.97 -5.76
CA GLU A 105 18.17 10.82 -5.93
C GLU A 105 18.91 12.17 -6.01
#